data_AF-A0A0M3HRM8-F1
#
_entry.id   AF-A0A0M3HRM8-F1
#
_cell.length_a   1.000
_cell.length_b   1.000
_cell.length_c   1.000
_cell.angle_alpha   90.00
_cell.angle_beta   90.00
_cell.angle_gamma   90.00
#
_symmetry.space_group_name_H-M   'P 1'
#
loop_
_entity.id
_entity.type
_entity.pdbx_description
1 polymer ?
#
loop_
_entity_poly.entity_id
_entity_poly.type
_entity_poly.pdbx_seq_one_letter_code
_entity_poly.pdbx_strand_id
1 'polypeptide(L)'
;MTTEGGGAIAFPVMTIALNISPIVARDFSLMIQSCGLTAAAFTIFFMSITIEWHSIVFSTIGAIFGIVFGLEVVDPLLSPAEKKMAFVSIFFSFALALYLLNSEKKRVTFDSIQNFTVIKALTLIVNGFIGGIFTGVAGSGIDVYSFSILTLLFRISEKVATPTSVVLMSANSMVGFFWRRFMDDAISQVGAIVVIRPALPLLCASAALITLSFAFYYSIGRYGKLMANRHLILQQNAISLACIS
;
A
#
# COMPACT_ATOMS: atom_id res chain seq x y z
N MET A 1 -8.93 6.55 3.14
CA MET A 1 -9.16 5.27 2.42
C MET A 1 -7.81 4.63 2.17
N THR A 2 -7.60 3.35 2.52
CA THR A 2 -6.34 2.66 2.20
C THR A 2 -6.35 2.15 0.76
N THR A 3 -5.17 2.03 0.19
CA THR A 3 -4.89 1.67 -1.21
C THR A 3 -4.76 0.16 -1.44
N GLU A 4 -5.26 -0.65 -0.50
CA GLU A 4 -5.32 -2.12 -0.54
C GLU A 4 -6.39 -2.65 -1.51
N GLY A 5 -6.31 -2.26 -2.78
CA GLY A 5 -7.27 -2.77 -3.77
C GLY A 5 -7.00 -4.23 -4.14
N GLY A 6 -5.72 -4.59 -4.33
CA GLY A 6 -5.33 -5.87 -4.94
C GLY A 6 -5.27 -7.03 -3.95
N GLY A 7 -4.42 -6.93 -2.92
CA GLY A 7 -4.14 -8.03 -1.99
C GLY A 7 -5.31 -8.36 -1.05
N ALA A 8 -6.00 -7.33 -0.55
CA ALA A 8 -7.14 -7.49 0.35
C ALA A 8 -8.35 -8.20 -0.26
N ILE A 9 -8.52 -8.16 -1.58
CA ILE A 9 -9.61 -8.86 -2.29
C ILE A 9 -9.13 -10.20 -2.84
N ALA A 10 -7.91 -10.25 -3.39
CA ALA A 10 -7.37 -11.43 -4.04
C ALA A 10 -7.25 -12.62 -3.06
N PHE A 11 -6.71 -12.40 -1.86
CA PHE A 11 -6.52 -13.46 -0.87
C PHE A 11 -7.83 -14.10 -0.40
N PRO A 12 -8.86 -13.37 0.09
CA PRO A 12 -10.12 -13.98 0.51
C PRO A 12 -10.93 -14.55 -0.65
N VAL A 13 -10.93 -13.92 -1.84
CA VAL A 13 -11.62 -14.49 -3.01
C VAL A 13 -11.00 -15.82 -3.40
N MET A 14 -9.67 -15.92 -3.47
CA MET A 14 -9.02 -17.18 -3.81
C MET A 14 -9.16 -18.23 -2.71
N THR A 15 -8.97 -17.86 -1.45
CA THR A 15 -8.94 -18.83 -0.35
C THR A 15 -10.30 -19.22 0.19
N ILE A 16 -11.29 -18.32 0.18
CA ILE A 16 -12.63 -18.54 0.74
C ILE A 16 -13.63 -18.85 -0.38
N ALA A 17 -13.66 -18.06 -1.46
CA ALA A 17 -14.64 -18.26 -2.52
C ALA A 17 -14.24 -19.39 -3.49
N LEU A 18 -12.96 -19.49 -3.84
CA LEU A 18 -12.45 -20.47 -4.81
C LEU A 18 -11.75 -21.69 -4.16
N ASN A 19 -11.65 -21.73 -2.83
CA ASN A 19 -10.97 -22.80 -2.07
C ASN A 19 -9.54 -23.13 -2.55
N ILE A 20 -8.83 -22.16 -3.11
CA ILE A 20 -7.43 -22.27 -3.53
C ILE A 20 -6.52 -22.24 -2.29
N SER A 21 -5.39 -22.94 -2.36
CA SER A 21 -4.39 -22.97 -1.28
C SER A 21 -3.92 -21.55 -0.90
N PRO A 22 -3.85 -21.20 0.40
CA PRO A 22 -3.35 -19.90 0.87
C PRO A 22 -1.95 -19.55 0.38
N ILE A 23 -1.11 -20.55 0.14
CA ILE A 23 0.25 -20.38 -0.38
C ILE A 23 0.21 -19.78 -1.80
N VAL A 24 -0.63 -20.36 -2.68
CA VAL A 24 -0.82 -19.88 -4.05
C VAL A 24 -1.48 -18.50 -4.05
N ALA A 25 -2.45 -18.29 -3.17
CA ALA A 25 -3.13 -17.01 -3.03
C ALA A 25 -2.19 -15.89 -2.57
N ARG A 26 -1.32 -16.17 -1.60
CA ARG A 26 -0.26 -15.25 -1.14
C ARG A 26 0.68 -14.89 -2.29
N ASP A 27 1.24 -15.89 -2.98
CA ASP A 27 2.23 -15.63 -4.02
C ASP A 27 1.64 -14.81 -5.15
N PHE A 28 0.42 -15.14 -5.57
CA PHE A 28 -0.32 -14.37 -6.56
C PHE A 28 -0.58 -12.93 -6.10
N SER A 29 -0.91 -12.74 -4.82
CA SER A 29 -1.06 -11.42 -4.22
C SER A 29 0.25 -10.62 -4.30
N LEU A 30 1.38 -11.19 -3.85
CA LEU A 30 2.70 -10.54 -3.92
C LEU A 30 3.06 -10.16 -5.36
N MET A 31 2.76 -11.03 -6.33
CA MET A 31 2.99 -10.75 -7.76
C MET A 31 2.19 -9.57 -8.27
N ILE A 32 0.86 -9.59 -8.10
CA ILE A 32 0.00 -8.49 -8.57
C ILE A 32 0.39 -7.18 -7.88
N GLN A 33 0.69 -7.22 -6.60
CA GLN A 33 1.06 -6.03 -5.84
C GLN A 33 2.41 -5.48 -6.27
N SER A 34 3.40 -6.33 -6.57
CA SER A 34 4.70 -5.89 -7.09
C SER A 34 4.58 -5.12 -8.42
N CYS A 35 3.61 -5.45 -9.27
CA CYS A 35 3.35 -4.71 -10.51
C CYS A 35 2.46 -3.48 -10.27
N GLY A 36 1.31 -3.67 -9.62
CA GLY A 36 0.28 -2.65 -9.47
C GLY A 36 0.68 -1.52 -8.52
N LEU A 37 1.21 -1.85 -7.34
CA LEU A 37 1.61 -0.84 -6.36
C LEU A 37 2.90 -0.13 -6.76
N THR A 38 3.78 -0.77 -7.54
CA THR A 38 4.95 -0.09 -8.11
C THR A 38 4.56 0.94 -9.17
N ALA A 39 3.55 0.65 -10.00
CA ALA A 39 2.98 1.66 -10.90
C ALA A 39 2.32 2.83 -10.13
N ALA A 40 1.64 2.53 -9.02
CA ALA A 40 1.08 3.54 -8.13
C ALA A 40 2.18 4.38 -7.44
N ALA A 41 3.23 3.73 -6.94
CA ALA A 41 4.39 4.38 -6.34
C ALA A 41 5.10 5.31 -7.35
N PHE A 42 5.28 4.86 -8.60
CA PHE A 42 5.80 5.70 -9.67
C PHE A 42 4.95 6.96 -9.87
N THR A 43 3.63 6.82 -9.88
CA THR A 43 2.71 7.97 -10.02
C THR A 43 2.80 8.92 -8.82
N ILE A 44 2.92 8.37 -7.60
CA ILE A 44 3.12 9.16 -6.36
C ILE A 44 4.39 10.00 -6.47
N PHE A 45 5.50 9.41 -6.92
CA PHE A 45 6.76 10.14 -7.12
C PHE A 45 6.67 11.16 -8.25
N PHE A 46 6.08 10.78 -9.40
CA PHE A 46 5.93 11.66 -10.55
C PHE A 46 5.05 12.88 -10.24
N MET A 47 3.97 12.70 -9.50
CA MET A 47 3.09 13.78 -9.06
C MET A 47 3.62 14.54 -7.84
N SER A 48 4.77 14.13 -7.27
CA SER A 48 5.36 14.71 -6.06
C SER A 48 4.37 14.81 -4.91
N ILE A 49 3.60 13.75 -4.68
CA ILE A 49 2.65 13.67 -3.56
C ILE A 49 3.46 13.61 -2.25
N THR A 50 2.99 14.31 -1.22
CA THR A 50 3.63 14.34 0.09
C THR A 50 3.64 12.95 0.73
N ILE A 51 4.82 12.50 1.18
CA ILE A 51 5.05 11.20 1.80
C ILE A 51 5.94 11.35 3.04
N GLU A 52 5.82 10.40 3.97
CA GLU A 52 6.60 10.38 5.20
C GLU A 52 7.84 9.48 5.04
N TRP A 53 8.99 10.11 4.78
CA TRP A 53 10.23 9.41 4.45
C TRP A 53 10.81 8.59 5.61
N HIS A 54 10.66 9.04 6.87
CA HIS A 54 11.16 8.29 8.01
C HIS A 54 10.42 6.96 8.11
N SER A 55 9.09 7.00 7.97
CA SER A 55 8.29 5.77 7.95
C SER A 55 8.73 4.83 6.84
N ILE A 56 9.02 5.34 5.64
CA ILE A 56 9.47 4.53 4.51
C ILE A 56 10.79 3.83 4.85
N VAL A 57 11.81 4.58 5.26
CA VAL A 57 13.14 4.02 5.50
C VAL A 57 13.12 3.02 6.66
N PHE A 58 12.61 3.42 7.83
CA PHE A 58 12.66 2.58 9.02
C PHE A 58 11.73 1.36 8.93
N SER A 59 10.53 1.52 8.38
CA SER A 59 9.61 0.39 8.25
C SER A 59 10.04 -0.59 7.15
N THR A 60 10.69 -0.12 6.08
CA THR A 60 11.23 -1.01 5.03
C THR A 60 12.33 -1.91 5.60
N ILE A 61 13.23 -1.37 6.42
CA ILE A 61 14.30 -2.16 7.07
C ILE A 61 13.67 -3.28 7.89
N GLY A 62 12.71 -2.97 8.77
CA GLY A 62 12.01 -3.97 9.55
C GLY A 62 11.26 -4.99 8.68
N ALA A 63 10.60 -4.52 7.63
CA ALA A 63 9.77 -5.34 6.76
C ALA A 63 10.55 -6.35 5.93
N ILE A 64 11.76 -6.02 5.47
CA ILE A 64 12.63 -6.96 4.76
C ILE A 64 12.91 -8.18 5.65
N PHE A 65 13.28 -7.97 6.92
CA PHE A 65 13.47 -9.10 7.84
C PHE A 65 12.15 -9.77 8.20
N GLY A 66 11.08 -8.99 8.34
CA GLY A 66 9.75 -9.49 8.66
C GLY A 66 9.19 -10.43 7.60
N ILE A 67 9.31 -10.09 6.31
CA ILE A 67 8.78 -10.92 5.22
C ILE A 67 9.56 -12.22 5.07
N VAL A 68 10.89 -12.18 5.21
CA VAL A 68 11.73 -13.39 5.19
C VAL A 68 11.38 -14.28 6.37
N PHE A 69 11.28 -13.73 7.58
CA PHE A 69 10.86 -14.50 8.75
C PHE A 69 9.43 -15.05 8.62
N GLY A 70 8.52 -14.25 8.05
CA GLY A 70 7.15 -14.65 7.77
C GLY A 70 7.07 -15.83 6.82
N LEU A 71 7.88 -15.85 5.76
CA LEU A 71 7.91 -16.90 4.76
C LEU A 71 8.60 -18.19 5.25
N GLU A 72 9.76 -18.06 5.89
CA GLU A 72 10.59 -19.22 6.27
C GLU A 72 10.17 -19.87 7.58
N VAL A 73 9.67 -19.08 8.54
CA VAL A 73 9.40 -19.55 9.90
C VAL A 73 7.90 -19.60 10.16
N VAL A 74 7.17 -18.51 9.93
CA VAL A 74 5.77 -18.41 10.34
C VAL A 74 4.84 -19.18 9.40
N ASP A 75 5.06 -19.08 8.10
CA ASP A 75 4.22 -19.75 7.09
C ASP A 75 4.17 -21.29 7.22
N PRO A 76 5.29 -22.03 7.43
CA PRO A 76 5.23 -23.48 7.61
C PRO A 76 4.65 -23.91 8.97
N LEU A 77 4.68 -23.05 9.98
CA LEU A 77 4.12 -23.34 11.30
C LEU A 77 2.59 -23.21 11.37
N LEU A 78 1.98 -22.49 10.43
CA LEU A 78 0.54 -22.24 10.41
C LEU A 78 -0.21 -23.20 9.48
N SER A 79 -1.31 -23.75 9.97
CA SER A 79 -2.25 -24.50 9.15
C SER A 79 -2.98 -23.58 8.15
N PRO A 80 -3.50 -24.11 7.02
CA PRO A 80 -4.25 -23.32 6.05
C PRO A 80 -5.47 -22.60 6.64
N ALA A 81 -6.12 -23.17 7.66
CA ALA A 81 -7.25 -22.55 8.34
C ALA A 81 -6.80 -21.36 9.20
N GLU A 82 -5.70 -21.50 9.93
CA GLU A 82 -5.13 -20.41 10.75
C GLU A 82 -4.69 -19.23 9.91
N LYS A 83 -4.10 -19.45 8.72
CA LYS A 83 -3.74 -18.38 7.78
C LYS A 83 -4.96 -17.55 7.36
N LYS A 84 -6.08 -18.22 7.04
CA LYS A 84 -7.34 -17.54 6.68
C LYS A 84 -7.91 -16.75 7.86
N MET A 85 -7.90 -17.34 9.06
CA MET A 85 -8.41 -16.68 10.27
C MET A 85 -7.54 -15.49 10.68
N ALA A 86 -6.22 -15.60 10.58
CA ALA A 86 -5.28 -14.50 10.81
C ALA A 86 -5.55 -13.34 9.86
N PHE A 87 -5.78 -13.64 8.57
CA PHE A 87 -6.14 -12.62 7.59
C PHE A 87 -7.42 -11.88 7.97
N VAL A 88 -8.51 -12.61 8.19
CA VAL A 88 -9.83 -12.01 8.47
C VAL A 88 -9.80 -11.20 9.78
N SER A 89 -9.16 -11.71 10.82
CA SER A 89 -9.08 -11.02 12.12
C SER A 89 -8.30 -9.70 12.06
N ILE A 90 -7.17 -9.68 11.35
CA ILE A 90 -6.36 -8.46 11.18
C ILE A 90 -7.13 -7.41 10.37
N PHE A 91 -7.76 -7.81 9.26
CA PHE A 91 -8.57 -6.90 8.46
C PHE A 91 -9.80 -6.39 9.21
N PHE A 92 -10.44 -7.24 10.02
CA PHE A 92 -11.55 -6.83 10.88
C PHE A 92 -11.11 -5.82 11.94
N SER A 93 -9.99 -6.10 12.63
CA SER A 93 -9.41 -5.17 13.60
C SER A 93 -9.03 -3.84 12.94
N PHE A 94 -8.50 -3.88 11.72
CA PHE A 94 -8.17 -2.69 10.96
C PHE A 94 -9.40 -1.87 10.59
N ALA A 95 -10.45 -2.51 10.08
CA ALA A 95 -11.71 -1.87 9.75
C ALA A 95 -12.36 -1.24 11.00
N LEU A 96 -12.32 -1.95 12.14
CA LEU A 96 -12.81 -1.42 13.41
C LEU A 96 -11.99 -0.20 13.87
N ALA A 97 -10.66 -0.26 13.77
CA ALA A 97 -9.79 0.86 14.13
C ALA A 97 -10.05 2.09 13.24
N LEU A 98 -10.28 1.90 11.94
CA LEU A 98 -10.70 2.96 11.01
C LEU A 98 -12.08 3.53 11.32
N TYR A 99 -13.03 2.68 11.70
CA TYR A 99 -14.37 3.11 12.10
C TYR A 99 -14.34 3.97 13.36
N LEU A 100 -13.57 3.53 14.37
CA LEU A 100 -13.33 4.30 15.60
C LEU A 100 -12.62 5.62 15.29
N LEU A 101 -11.63 5.61 14.40
CA LEU A 101 -10.91 6.81 13.99
C LEU A 101 -11.83 7.83 13.29
N ASN A 102 -12.68 7.37 12.38
CA ASN A 102 -13.62 8.24 11.64
C ASN A 102 -14.74 8.81 12.50
N SER A 103 -15.04 8.18 13.64
CA SER A 103 -16.02 8.71 14.60
C SER A 103 -15.51 10.00 15.28
N GLU A 104 -14.20 10.22 15.33
CA GLU A 104 -13.56 11.38 15.96
C GLU A 104 -13.38 12.56 14.99
N LYS A 105 -14.44 13.34 14.75
CA LYS A 105 -14.47 14.43 13.74
C LYS A 105 -13.59 15.67 14.05
N LYS A 106 -12.92 15.74 15.20
CA LYS A 106 -12.16 16.93 15.66
C LYS A 106 -10.66 16.68 15.90
N ARG A 107 -10.03 15.79 15.13
CA ARG A 107 -8.58 15.53 15.27
C ARG A 107 -7.74 16.59 14.55
N VAL A 108 -6.74 17.11 15.27
CA VAL A 108 -5.60 17.81 14.65
C VAL A 108 -4.69 16.73 14.06
N THR A 109 -4.52 16.77 12.73
CA THR A 109 -3.63 15.88 11.98
C THR A 109 -2.36 16.61 11.59
N PHE A 110 -1.27 15.86 11.45
CA PHE A 110 0.04 16.40 11.06
C PHE A 110 0.46 15.84 9.70
N ASP A 111 1.26 16.60 8.94
CA ASP A 111 1.79 16.17 7.64
C ASP A 111 3.14 15.45 7.73
N SER A 112 3.78 15.44 8.91
CA SER A 112 5.03 14.71 9.19
C SER A 112 5.15 14.34 10.67
N ILE A 113 6.00 13.37 11.00
CA ILE A 113 6.24 12.91 12.37
C ILE A 113 6.93 14.03 13.16
N GLN A 114 6.17 14.68 14.04
CA GLN A 114 6.66 15.72 14.95
C GLN A 114 7.67 15.13 15.96
N ASN A 115 8.77 15.84 16.25
CA ASN A 115 9.82 15.45 17.20
C ASN A 115 10.33 14.02 16.98
N PHE A 116 11.08 13.79 15.90
CA PHE A 116 11.63 12.48 15.60
C PHE A 116 12.62 12.03 16.68
N THR A 117 12.38 10.88 17.29
CA THR A 117 13.19 10.33 18.39
C THR A 117 13.53 8.88 18.06
N VAL A 118 14.66 8.39 18.60
CA VAL A 118 15.10 6.99 18.42
C VAL A 118 14.01 5.98 18.78
N ILE A 119 13.21 6.25 19.82
CA ILE A 119 12.08 5.39 20.21
C ILE A 119 11.05 5.28 19.08
N LYS A 120 10.72 6.40 18.41
CA LYS A 120 9.78 6.42 17.28
C LYS A 120 10.35 5.68 16.07
N ALA A 121 11.65 5.82 15.82
CA ALA A 121 12.34 5.05 14.79
C ALA A 121 12.26 3.54 15.07
N LEU A 122 12.50 3.13 16.32
CA LEU A 122 12.39 1.74 16.74
C LEU A 122 10.96 1.21 16.63
N THR A 123 9.95 2.01 17.00
CA THR A 123 8.54 1.67 16.78
C THR A 123 8.23 1.44 15.29
N LEU A 124 8.77 2.25 14.39
CA LEU A 124 8.59 2.06 12.94
C LEU A 124 9.27 0.79 12.43
N ILE A 125 10.47 0.46 12.91
CA ILE A 125 11.15 -0.80 12.57
C ILE A 125 10.35 -2.01 13.05
N VAL A 126 9.91 -2.00 14.32
CA VAL A 126 9.12 -3.10 14.90
C VAL A 126 7.79 -3.25 14.15
N ASN A 127 7.14 -2.13 13.83
CA ASN A 127 5.93 -2.14 13.01
C ASN A 127 6.18 -2.73 11.61
N GLY A 128 7.26 -2.30 10.95
CA GLY A 128 7.68 -2.85 9.67
C GLY A 128 7.91 -4.36 9.75
N PHE A 129 8.57 -4.84 10.81
CA PHE A 129 8.82 -6.25 11.03
C PHE A 129 7.54 -7.07 11.19
N ILE A 130 6.62 -6.65 12.07
CA ILE A 130 5.34 -7.33 12.28
C ILE A 130 4.47 -7.29 11.01
N GLY A 131 4.40 -6.13 10.35
CA GLY A 131 3.68 -5.97 9.09
C GLY A 131 4.26 -6.84 7.98
N GLY A 132 5.60 -6.95 7.92
CA GLY A 132 6.32 -7.82 6.99
C GLY A 132 6.04 -9.30 7.22
N ILE A 133 5.99 -9.77 8.47
CA ILE A 133 5.59 -11.15 8.81
C ILE A 133 4.21 -11.45 8.24
N PHE A 134 3.26 -10.54 8.48
CA PHE A 134 1.90 -10.73 8.00
C PHE A 134 1.83 -10.70 6.46
N THR A 135 2.62 -9.84 5.80
CA THR A 135 2.79 -9.91 4.34
C THR A 135 3.37 -11.24 3.87
N GLY A 136 4.27 -11.87 4.63
CA GLY A 136 4.77 -13.22 4.34
C GLY A 136 3.72 -14.33 4.49
N VAL A 137 2.69 -14.13 5.31
CA VAL A 137 1.62 -15.13 5.51
C VAL A 137 0.47 -14.94 4.52
N ALA A 138 0.00 -13.70 4.34
CA ALA A 138 -1.19 -13.39 3.55
C ALA A 138 -0.92 -12.74 2.18
N GLY A 139 0.30 -12.27 1.94
CA GLY A 139 0.67 -11.58 0.70
C GLY A 139 0.31 -10.09 0.70
N SER A 140 -0.26 -9.59 1.79
CA SER A 140 -0.51 -8.18 2.09
C SER A 140 -0.46 -7.94 3.60
N GLY A 141 -0.04 -6.76 4.08
CA GLY A 141 0.01 -6.54 5.53
C GLY A 141 0.76 -5.30 6.04
N ILE A 142 1.96 -5.04 5.51
CA ILE A 142 2.78 -3.89 5.93
C ILE A 142 2.08 -2.56 5.68
N ASP A 143 1.31 -2.47 4.61
CA ASP A 143 0.48 -1.34 4.22
C ASP A 143 -0.57 -1.03 5.29
N VAL A 144 -1.29 -2.05 5.79
CA VAL A 144 -2.32 -1.93 6.82
C VAL A 144 -1.69 -1.52 8.13
N TYR A 145 -0.63 -2.22 8.54
CA TYR A 145 0.08 -1.94 9.80
C TYR A 145 0.73 -0.56 9.80
N SER A 146 1.46 -0.21 8.74
CA SER A 146 2.07 1.11 8.60
C SER A 146 1.04 2.21 8.52
N PHE A 147 -0.05 2.02 7.78
CA PHE A 147 -1.13 3.01 7.73
C PHE A 147 -1.77 3.20 9.11
N SER A 148 -2.04 2.12 9.85
CA SER A 148 -2.56 2.18 11.21
C SER A 148 -1.63 2.92 12.16
N ILE A 149 -0.33 2.62 12.17
CA ILE A 149 0.62 3.31 13.04
C ILE A 149 0.73 4.79 12.67
N LEU A 150 0.81 5.13 11.38
CA LEU A 150 0.90 6.51 10.95
C LEU A 150 -0.34 7.32 11.35
N THR A 151 -1.54 6.79 11.11
CA THR A 151 -2.78 7.51 11.35
C THR A 151 -3.24 7.49 12.82
N LEU A 152 -3.03 6.38 13.54
CA LEU A 152 -3.50 6.22 14.92
C LEU A 152 -2.47 6.67 15.94
N LEU A 153 -1.21 6.23 15.80
CA LEU A 153 -0.16 6.52 16.78
C LEU A 153 0.47 7.89 16.54
N PHE A 154 0.89 8.17 15.30
CA PHE A 154 1.56 9.42 14.96
C PHE A 154 0.60 10.53 14.51
N ARG A 155 -0.70 10.22 14.39
CA ARG A 155 -1.76 11.16 13.97
C ARG A 155 -1.43 11.87 12.65
N ILE A 156 -0.74 11.18 11.76
CA ILE A 156 -0.46 11.65 10.41
C ILE A 156 -1.76 11.69 9.61
N SER A 157 -1.91 12.74 8.81
CA SER A 157 -3.03 12.90 7.90
C SER A 157 -3.15 11.71 6.95
N GLU A 158 -4.37 11.21 6.73
CA GLU A 158 -4.62 10.13 5.76
C GLU A 158 -4.11 10.47 4.35
N LYS A 159 -4.06 11.76 4.01
CA LYS A 159 -3.53 12.25 2.73
C LYS A 159 -2.05 11.94 2.53
N VAL A 160 -1.27 11.87 3.62
CA VAL A 160 0.17 11.53 3.61
C VAL A 160 0.38 10.05 3.95
N ALA A 161 -0.40 9.50 4.89
CA ALA A 161 -0.26 8.11 5.33
C ALA A 161 -0.59 7.10 4.22
N THR A 162 -1.61 7.38 3.40
CA THR A 162 -2.04 6.49 2.29
C THR A 162 -0.96 6.33 1.22
N PRO A 163 -0.39 7.39 0.61
CA PRO A 163 0.69 7.21 -0.36
C PRO A 163 1.96 6.64 0.27
N THR A 164 2.22 6.93 1.55
CA THR A 164 3.36 6.33 2.29
C THR A 164 3.24 4.81 2.41
N SER A 165 2.04 4.29 2.74
CA SER A 165 1.81 2.85 2.84
C SER A 165 1.85 2.14 1.47
N VAL A 166 1.44 2.80 0.38
CA VAL A 166 1.60 2.26 -1.00
C VAL A 166 3.06 2.01 -1.32
N VAL A 167 3.92 3.01 -1.07
CA VAL A 167 5.35 2.91 -1.39
C VAL A 167 6.01 1.81 -0.58
N LEU A 168 5.68 1.73 0.72
CA LEU A 168 6.16 0.67 1.61
C LEU A 168 5.77 -0.73 1.11
N MET A 169 4.53 -0.88 0.66
CA MET A 169 4.04 -2.17 0.19
C MET A 169 4.54 -2.54 -1.20
N SER A 170 4.74 -1.57 -2.08
CA SER A 170 5.46 -1.76 -3.35
C SER A 170 6.86 -2.33 -3.09
N ALA A 171 7.64 -1.70 -2.21
CA ALA A 171 8.96 -2.19 -1.85
C ALA A 171 8.92 -3.60 -1.22
N ASN A 172 8.02 -3.82 -0.26
CA ASN A 172 7.94 -5.10 0.45
C ASN A 172 7.47 -6.25 -0.46
N SER A 173 6.50 -6.01 -1.33
CA SER A 173 6.01 -7.01 -2.29
C SER A 173 7.07 -7.37 -3.34
N MET A 174 7.89 -6.41 -3.78
CA MET A 174 9.06 -6.71 -4.63
C MET A 174 10.06 -7.63 -3.94
N VAL A 175 10.38 -7.35 -2.67
CA VAL A 175 11.30 -8.20 -1.87
C VAL A 175 10.72 -9.60 -1.69
N GLY A 176 9.45 -9.72 -1.30
CA GLY A 176 8.79 -11.01 -1.11
C GLY A 176 8.69 -11.83 -2.39
N PHE A 177 8.33 -11.18 -3.51
CA PHE A 177 8.29 -11.84 -4.82
C PHE A 177 9.68 -12.30 -5.27
N PHE A 178 10.70 -11.45 -5.10
CA PHE A 178 12.07 -11.82 -5.43
C PHE A 178 12.58 -12.99 -4.58
N TRP A 179 12.32 -12.97 -3.27
CA TRP A 179 12.69 -14.06 -2.37
C TRP A 179 12.04 -15.38 -2.78
N ARG A 180 10.71 -15.39 -3.00
CA ARG A 180 9.96 -16.58 -3.44
C ARG A 180 10.41 -17.09 -4.81
N ARG A 181 10.83 -16.21 -5.72
CA ARG A 181 11.29 -16.59 -7.06
C ARG A 181 12.65 -17.27 -7.04
N PHE A 182 13.59 -16.78 -6.22
CA PHE A 182 14.99 -17.20 -6.24
C PHE A 182 15.37 -18.24 -5.19
N MET A 183 14.77 -18.20 -3.99
CA MET A 183 15.15 -19.09 -2.89
C MET A 183 14.33 -20.39 -2.87
N ASP A 184 13.03 -20.30 -3.16
CA ASP A 184 12.14 -21.45 -3.01
C ASP A 184 11.94 -22.27 -4.29
N ASP A 185 12.20 -21.69 -5.47
CA ASP A 185 11.78 -22.19 -6.80
C ASP A 185 10.28 -22.63 -6.85
N ALA A 186 9.50 -22.24 -5.83
CA ALA A 186 8.18 -22.74 -5.52
C ALA A 186 7.09 -21.76 -5.90
N ILE A 187 7.33 -20.91 -6.90
CA ILE A 187 6.23 -20.33 -7.65
C ILE A 187 5.57 -21.50 -8.36
N SER A 188 4.60 -22.10 -7.65
CA SER A 188 3.79 -23.21 -8.09
C SER A 188 3.47 -23.03 -9.57
N GLN A 189 3.61 -24.09 -10.36
CA GLN A 189 3.35 -24.05 -11.80
C GLN A 189 1.96 -23.45 -12.12
N VAL A 190 1.02 -23.42 -11.17
CA VAL A 190 -0.28 -22.76 -11.27
C VAL A 190 -0.18 -21.22 -11.28
N GLY A 191 0.63 -20.61 -10.42
CA GLY A 191 0.93 -19.17 -10.48
C GLY A 191 1.69 -18.79 -11.76
N ALA A 192 2.59 -19.67 -12.20
CA ALA A 192 3.26 -19.54 -13.49
C ALA A 192 2.30 -19.75 -14.68
N ILE A 193 1.29 -20.61 -14.63
CA ILE A 193 0.31 -20.80 -15.72
C ILE A 193 -0.61 -19.58 -15.86
N VAL A 194 -1.03 -18.95 -14.76
CA VAL A 194 -1.81 -17.70 -14.80
C VAL A 194 -0.96 -16.52 -15.30
N VAL A 195 0.35 -16.55 -15.09
CA VAL A 195 1.29 -15.44 -15.43
C VAL A 195 2.02 -15.63 -16.77
N ILE A 196 2.25 -16.87 -17.22
CA ILE A 196 2.89 -17.20 -18.51
C ILE A 196 1.85 -17.28 -19.63
N ARG A 197 0.55 -17.51 -19.31
CA ARG A 197 -0.58 -17.35 -20.24
C ARG A 197 -1.77 -16.63 -19.58
N PRO A 198 -1.64 -15.37 -19.15
CA PRO A 198 -2.82 -14.53 -19.01
C PRO A 198 -3.48 -14.47 -20.38
N ALA A 199 -4.81 -14.63 -20.46
CA ALA A 199 -5.51 -14.44 -21.72
C ALA A 199 -5.09 -13.07 -22.28
N LEU A 200 -4.58 -13.03 -23.51
CA LEU A 200 -4.17 -11.79 -24.18
C LEU A 200 -5.16 -10.63 -23.99
N PRO A 201 -6.51 -10.83 -24.05
CA PRO A 201 -7.46 -9.76 -23.74
C PRO A 201 -7.37 -9.23 -22.30
N LEU A 202 -7.05 -10.04 -21.30
CA LEU A 202 -6.91 -9.63 -19.91
C LEU A 202 -5.64 -8.78 -19.70
N LEU A 203 -4.54 -9.16 -20.36
CA LEU A 203 -3.30 -8.39 -20.33
C LEU A 203 -3.50 -7.02 -21.00
N CYS A 204 -4.12 -7.01 -22.20
CA CYS A 204 -4.47 -5.78 -22.90
C CYS A 204 -5.44 -4.92 -22.10
N ALA A 205 -6.45 -5.51 -21.46
CA ALA A 205 -7.41 -4.79 -20.63
C ALA A 205 -6.75 -4.14 -19.41
N SER A 206 -5.85 -4.86 -18.71
CA SER A 206 -5.10 -4.30 -17.58
C SER A 206 -4.16 -3.16 -18.00
N ALA A 207 -3.41 -3.34 -19.10
CA ALA A 207 -2.54 -2.29 -19.65
C ALA A 207 -3.35 -1.06 -20.11
N ALA A 208 -4.51 -1.27 -20.74
CA ALA A 208 -5.42 -0.20 -21.14
C ALA A 208 -6.01 0.52 -19.91
N LEU A 209 -6.41 -0.20 -18.87
CA LEU A 209 -6.92 0.37 -17.62
C LEU A 209 -5.86 1.19 -16.90
N ILE A 210 -4.61 0.72 -16.85
CA ILE A 210 -3.48 1.44 -16.27
C ILE A 210 -3.23 2.72 -17.07
N THR A 211 -3.17 2.62 -18.40
CA THR A 211 -2.93 3.76 -19.29
C THR A 211 -4.06 4.80 -19.21
N LEU A 212 -5.31 4.34 -19.17
CA LEU A 212 -6.49 5.19 -19.05
C LEU A 212 -6.54 5.86 -17.67
N SER A 213 -6.26 5.13 -16.60
CA SER A 213 -6.19 5.69 -15.25
C SER A 213 -5.08 6.73 -15.15
N PHE A 214 -3.91 6.45 -15.71
CA PHE A 214 -2.80 7.40 -15.77
C PHE A 214 -3.20 8.66 -16.56
N ALA A 215 -3.80 8.52 -17.74
CA ALA A 215 -4.26 9.64 -18.55
C ALA A 215 -5.34 10.47 -17.84
N PHE A 216 -6.25 9.81 -17.12
CA PHE A 216 -7.30 10.45 -16.32
C PHE A 216 -6.71 11.24 -15.15
N TYR A 217 -5.85 10.64 -14.33
CA TYR A 217 -5.21 11.31 -13.21
C TYR A 217 -4.27 12.44 -13.66
N TYR A 218 -3.54 12.23 -14.76
CA TYR A 218 -2.72 13.28 -15.37
C TYR A 218 -3.57 14.46 -15.82
N SER A 219 -4.74 14.19 -16.43
CA SER A 219 -5.68 15.22 -16.85
C SER A 219 -6.23 16.00 -15.65
N ILE A 220 -6.66 15.30 -14.58
CA ILE A 220 -7.12 15.95 -13.34
C ILE A 220 -6.02 16.80 -12.73
N GLY A 221 -4.78 16.29 -12.65
CA GLY A 221 -3.64 17.04 -12.12
C GLY A 221 -3.36 18.32 -12.93
N ARG A 222 -3.43 18.24 -14.25
CA ARG A 222 -3.25 19.39 -15.15
C ARG A 222 -4.38 20.40 -15.01
N TYR A 223 -5.63 19.94 -14.93
CA TYR A 223 -6.80 20.80 -14.71
C TYR A 223 -6.78 21.47 -13.33
N GLY A 224 -6.39 20.76 -12.28
CA GLY A 224 -6.23 21.33 -10.94
C GLY A 224 -5.19 22.45 -10.90
N LYS A 225 -4.04 22.26 -11.57
CA LYS A 225 -3.00 23.29 -11.68
C LYS A 225 -3.49 24.52 -12.47
N LEU A 226 -4.26 24.30 -13.54
CA LEU A 226 -4.87 25.38 -14.33
C LEU A 226 -5.88 26.19 -13.51
N MET A 227 -6.73 25.52 -12.71
CA MET A 227 -7.71 26.17 -11.83
C MET A 227 -7.04 27.01 -10.73
N ALA A 228 -5.99 26.48 -10.09
CA ALA A 228 -5.22 27.21 -9.09
C ALA A 228 -4.56 28.47 -9.66
N ASN A 229 -3.93 28.37 -10.83
CA ASN A 229 -3.35 29.53 -11.51
C ASN A 229 -4.39 30.57 -11.92
N ARG A 230 -5.59 30.13 -12.35
CA ARG A 230 -6.70 31.04 -12.68
C ARG A 230 -7.16 31.84 -11.47
N HIS A 231 -7.26 31.20 -10.29
CA HIS A 231 -7.62 31.89 -9.05
C HIS A 231 -6.55 32.92 -8.62
N LEU A 232 -5.27 32.59 -8.75
CA LEU A 232 -4.17 33.52 -8.44
C LEU A 232 -4.17 34.74 -9.37
N ILE A 233 -4.38 34.55 -10.67
CA ILE A 233 -4.48 35.64 -11.66
C ILE A 233 -5.68 36.54 -11.38
N LEU A 234 -6.83 35.95 -11.02
CA LEU A 234 -8.03 36.72 -10.68
C LEU A 234 -7.85 37.54 -9.39
N GLN A 235 -7.16 37.00 -8.37
CA GLN A 235 -6.79 37.76 -7.17
C GLN A 235 -5.82 38.90 -7.48
N GLN A 236 -4.78 38.67 -8.30
CA GLN A 236 -3.84 39.72 -8.70
C GLN A 236 -4.51 40.84 -9.49
N ASN A 237 -5.39 40.52 -10.43
CA ASN A 237 -6.12 41.52 -11.20
C ASN A 237 -7.09 42.32 -10.32
N ALA A 238 -7.77 41.67 -9.35
CA ALA A 238 -8.63 42.36 -8.40
C ALA A 238 -7.85 43.34 -7.50
N ILE A 239 -6.65 42.96 -7.04
CA ILE A 239 -5.78 43.82 -6.23
C ILE A 239 -5.25 45.00 -7.06
N SER A 240 -4.87 44.77 -8.32
CA SER A 240 -4.40 45.84 -9.22
C SER A 240 -5.48 46.87 -9.56
N LEU A 241 -6.74 46.44 -9.71
CA LEU A 241 -7.88 47.34 -9.93
C LEU A 241 -8.19 48.19 -8.68
N ALA A 242 -8.03 47.62 -7.48
CA ALA A 242 -8.26 48.34 -6.23
C ALA A 242 -7.17 49.37 -5.88
N CYS A 243 -5.94 49.22 -6.39
CA CYS A 243 -4.86 50.19 -6.20
C CYS A 243 -4.92 51.40 -7.16
N ILE A 244 -5.76 51.37 -8.20
CA ILE A 244 -5.85 52.43 -9.23
C ILE A 244 -7.08 53.34 -9.00
N SER A 245 -8.01 52.95 -8.12
CA SER A 245 -9.17 53.73 -7.67
C SER A 245 -8.88 54.48 -6.37
#